data_AF-A0A088S1Y6-F1
#
_entry.id   AF-A0A088S1Y6-F1
#
_cell.length_a   1.000
_cell.length_b   1.000
_cell.length_c   1.000
_cell.angle_alpha   90.00
_cell.angle_beta   90.00
_cell.angle_gamma   90.00
#
_symmetry.space_group_name_H-M   'P 1'
#
loop_
_entity.id
_entity.type
_entity.pdbx_description
1 polymer ?
#
loop_
_entity_poly.entity_id
_entity_poly.type
_entity_poly.pdbx_seq_one_letter_code
_entity_poly.pdbx_strand_id
1 'polypeptide(L)'
;MPFLRTFTVFCIIAGVLLQNCAALTPSRAVRPFETKFSSLSEACRGVLETECPPDRLGRADCLMARTEGNENHECKLWLSWRATCFAYAMVKLIPQGKCNFTSDQMTSELVLQCLRVTDAKELPTACSASPYFKSIMLHAPRRMDSDGTADL
;
A
#
# COMPACT_ATOMS: atom_id res chain seq x y z
N MET A 1 64.70 -3.07 -6.61
CA MET A 1 63.60 -3.01 -7.59
C MET A 1 62.39 -2.31 -6.98
N PRO A 2 62.31 -0.96 -7.06
CA PRO A 2 61.19 -0.18 -6.49
C PRO A 2 60.01 0.03 -7.45
N PHE A 3 60.16 -0.30 -8.74
CA PHE A 3 59.16 -0.03 -9.79
C PHE A 3 57.89 -0.90 -9.74
N LEU A 4 57.94 -2.10 -9.14
CA LEU A 4 56.75 -2.96 -9.01
C LEU A 4 55.79 -2.53 -7.89
N ARG A 5 56.29 -1.80 -6.88
CA ARG A 5 55.47 -1.32 -5.75
C ARG A 5 54.65 -0.08 -6.10
N THR A 6 55.11 0.75 -7.02
CA THR A 6 54.37 1.94 -7.46
C THR A 6 53.22 1.58 -8.40
N PHE A 7 53.38 0.57 -9.27
CA PHE A 7 52.31 0.10 -10.15
C PHE A 7 51.12 -0.52 -9.40
N THR A 8 51.39 -1.28 -8.34
CA THR A 8 50.34 -1.93 -7.53
C THR A 8 49.50 -0.90 -6.75
N VAL A 9 50.10 0.17 -6.25
CA VAL A 9 49.37 1.26 -5.57
C VAL A 9 48.50 2.04 -6.56
N PHE A 10 48.98 2.29 -7.78
CA PHE A 10 48.22 3.01 -8.81
C PHE A 10 46.96 2.24 -9.26
N CYS A 11 47.05 0.92 -9.38
CA CYS A 11 45.89 0.08 -9.74
C CYS A 11 44.81 0.06 -8.64
N ILE A 12 45.19 0.11 -7.36
CA ILE A 12 44.24 0.13 -6.24
C ILE A 12 43.50 1.48 -6.20
N ILE A 13 44.20 2.59 -6.42
CA ILE A 13 43.59 3.93 -6.44
C ILE A 13 42.61 4.06 -7.63
N ALA A 14 42.96 3.53 -8.80
CA ALA A 14 42.06 3.49 -9.95
C ALA A 14 40.81 2.61 -9.70
N GLY A 15 40.98 1.48 -9.01
CA GLY A 15 39.86 0.60 -8.62
C GLY A 15 38.89 1.24 -7.63
N VAL A 16 39.40 2.01 -6.66
CA VAL A 16 38.56 2.73 -5.68
C VAL A 16 37.81 3.90 -6.32
N LEU A 17 38.43 4.61 -7.27
CA LEU A 17 37.77 5.70 -7.99
C LEU A 17 36.66 5.22 -8.94
N LEU A 18 36.81 4.02 -9.53
CA LEU A 18 35.77 3.42 -10.38
C LEU A 18 34.56 2.88 -9.61
N GLN A 19 34.71 2.53 -8.31
CA GLN A 19 33.58 2.08 -7.48
C GLN A 19 32.68 3.23 -7.01
N ASN A 20 33.22 4.45 -6.86
CA ASN A 20 32.42 5.64 -6.53
C ASN A 20 31.67 6.23 -7.73
N CYS A 21 31.91 5.70 -8.93
CA CYS A 21 31.08 5.94 -10.11
C CYS A 21 30.11 4.77 -10.33
N ALA A 22 29.64 4.11 -9.27
CA ALA A 22 28.39 3.39 -9.32
C ALA A 22 27.33 4.39 -9.77
N ALA A 23 27.03 4.37 -11.07
CA ALA A 23 25.99 5.16 -11.68
C ALA A 23 24.77 5.06 -10.77
N LEU A 24 24.42 6.18 -10.14
CA LEU A 24 23.10 6.39 -9.58
C LEU A 24 22.15 6.16 -10.74
N THR A 25 21.72 4.90 -10.93
CA THR A 25 20.60 4.59 -11.79
C THR A 25 19.50 5.51 -11.28
N PRO A 26 19.01 6.45 -12.11
CA PRO A 26 17.95 7.36 -11.70
C PRO A 26 16.88 6.49 -11.07
N SER A 27 16.39 6.84 -9.88
CA SER A 27 15.27 6.12 -9.29
C SER A 27 14.23 6.06 -10.40
N ARG A 28 13.90 4.83 -10.83
CA ARG A 28 12.98 4.63 -11.95
C ARG A 28 11.73 5.38 -11.55
N ALA A 29 11.47 6.54 -12.17
CA ALA A 29 10.38 7.40 -11.78
C ALA A 29 9.13 6.53 -11.81
N VAL A 30 8.65 6.15 -10.62
CA VAL A 30 7.53 5.22 -10.49
C VAL A 30 6.35 6.03 -10.97
N ARG A 31 5.97 5.84 -12.24
CA ARG A 31 4.77 6.48 -12.76
C ARG A 31 3.62 6.00 -11.88
N PRO A 32 2.80 6.91 -11.34
CA PRO A 32 1.63 6.51 -10.58
C PRO A 32 0.76 5.61 -11.46
N PHE A 33 0.32 4.49 -10.90
CA PHE A 33 -0.58 3.58 -11.62
C PHE A 33 -1.90 4.30 -11.89
N GLU A 34 -2.31 4.33 -13.17
CA GLU A 34 -3.59 4.87 -13.60
C GLU A 34 -4.58 3.72 -13.79
N THR A 35 -5.69 3.75 -13.05
CA THR A 35 -6.81 2.81 -13.19
C THR A 35 -8.00 3.56 -13.75
N LYS A 36 -8.73 2.93 -14.67
CA LYS A 36 -10.02 3.45 -15.15
C LYS A 36 -11.16 3.26 -14.15
N PHE A 37 -10.98 2.36 -13.18
CA PHE A 37 -12.00 2.01 -12.19
C PHE A 37 -11.99 2.99 -11.02
N SER A 38 -13.19 3.27 -10.50
CA SER A 38 -13.41 4.15 -9.35
C SER A 38 -13.52 3.40 -8.02
N SER A 39 -13.70 2.07 -8.05
CA SER A 39 -13.83 1.24 -6.84
C SER A 39 -13.40 -0.21 -7.06
N LEU A 40 -13.15 -0.93 -5.97
CA LEU A 40 -12.84 -2.36 -5.99
C LEU A 40 -14.00 -3.18 -6.60
N SER A 41 -15.25 -2.82 -6.28
CA SER A 41 -16.43 -3.49 -6.85
C SER A 41 -16.51 -3.34 -8.36
N GLU A 42 -16.12 -2.17 -8.89
CA GLU A 42 -16.06 -1.94 -10.33
C GLU A 42 -14.92 -2.74 -10.99
N ALA A 43 -13.73 -2.71 -10.38
CA ALA A 43 -12.56 -3.45 -10.87
C ALA A 43 -12.76 -4.98 -10.86
N CYS A 44 -13.59 -5.48 -9.95
CA CYS A 44 -13.86 -6.90 -9.76
C CYS A 44 -15.25 -7.34 -10.25
N ARG A 45 -15.95 -6.53 -11.06
CA ARG A 45 -17.23 -6.91 -11.67
C ARG A 45 -17.05 -8.12 -12.60
N GLY A 46 -17.97 -9.09 -12.57
CA GLY A 46 -17.85 -10.31 -13.38
C GLY A 46 -16.86 -11.36 -12.87
N VAL A 47 -16.03 -11.04 -11.87
CA VAL A 47 -15.05 -11.98 -11.32
C VAL A 47 -15.72 -12.89 -10.31
N LEU A 48 -15.62 -14.21 -10.53
CA LEU A 48 -16.09 -15.26 -9.62
C LEU A 48 -17.52 -14.99 -9.09
N GLU A 49 -18.44 -14.54 -9.94
CA GLU A 49 -19.79 -14.15 -9.47
C GLU A 49 -20.59 -15.32 -8.91
N THR A 50 -20.33 -16.53 -9.38
CA THR A 50 -20.94 -17.77 -8.87
C THR A 50 -20.41 -18.14 -7.49
N GLU A 51 -19.12 -17.98 -7.24
CA GLU A 51 -18.47 -18.37 -5.97
C GLU A 51 -18.51 -17.25 -4.93
N CYS A 52 -18.45 -16.00 -5.38
CA CYS A 52 -18.42 -14.79 -4.57
C CYS A 52 -19.50 -13.81 -5.05
N PRO A 53 -20.79 -14.02 -4.68
CA PRO A 53 -21.91 -13.23 -5.20
C PRO A 53 -21.77 -11.71 -4.96
N PRO A 54 -22.19 -10.85 -5.91
CA PRO A 54 -22.02 -9.38 -5.87
C PRO A 54 -22.78 -8.70 -4.74
N ASP A 55 -23.86 -9.31 -4.28
CA ASP A 55 -24.82 -8.83 -3.29
C ASP A 55 -24.46 -9.22 -1.84
N ARG A 56 -23.40 -10.01 -1.63
CA ARG A 56 -22.96 -10.41 -0.29
C ARG A 56 -22.02 -9.40 0.36
N LEU A 57 -22.35 -9.02 1.60
CA LEU A 57 -21.37 -8.50 2.56
C LEU A 57 -20.17 -9.45 2.60
N GLY A 58 -18.97 -8.91 2.48
CA GLY A 58 -17.73 -9.71 2.41
C GLY A 58 -17.36 -10.26 1.03
N ARG A 59 -17.98 -9.82 -0.09
CA ARG A 59 -17.52 -10.20 -1.44
C ARG A 59 -16.02 -9.99 -1.64
N ALA A 60 -15.48 -8.87 -1.16
CA ALA A 60 -14.05 -8.58 -1.26
C ALA A 60 -13.20 -9.62 -0.50
N ASP A 61 -13.66 -10.09 0.66
CA ASP A 61 -12.97 -11.14 1.43
C ASP A 61 -13.05 -12.50 0.75
N CYS A 62 -14.20 -12.84 0.17
CA CYS A 62 -14.36 -14.03 -0.65
C CYS A 62 -13.39 -14.02 -1.84
N LEU A 63 -13.31 -12.89 -2.56
CA LEU A 63 -12.40 -12.73 -3.69
C LEU A 63 -10.94 -12.82 -3.28
N MET A 64 -10.55 -12.26 -2.12
CA MET A 64 -9.19 -12.41 -1.60
C MET A 64 -8.87 -13.88 -1.26
N ALA A 65 -9.80 -14.59 -0.63
CA ALA A 65 -9.63 -16.00 -0.29
C ALA A 65 -9.51 -16.91 -1.53
N ARG A 66 -9.99 -16.44 -2.69
CA ARG A 66 -9.97 -17.16 -3.98
C ARG A 66 -9.08 -16.48 -5.02
N THR A 67 -8.04 -15.77 -4.59
CA THR A 67 -7.15 -15.00 -5.50
C THR A 67 -6.55 -15.88 -6.61
N GLU A 68 -6.30 -17.16 -6.36
CA GLU A 68 -5.80 -18.12 -7.37
C GLU A 68 -6.75 -18.30 -8.54
N GLY A 69 -8.08 -18.32 -8.29
CA GLY A 69 -9.09 -18.48 -9.34
C GLY A 69 -9.47 -17.17 -10.06
N ASN A 70 -8.88 -16.04 -9.67
CA ASN A 70 -9.18 -14.73 -10.25
C ASN A 70 -8.25 -14.42 -11.43
N GLU A 71 -8.64 -14.73 -12.66
CA GLU A 71 -7.80 -14.42 -13.84
C GLU A 71 -7.76 -12.92 -14.22
N ASN A 72 -8.56 -12.08 -13.57
CA ASN A 72 -8.61 -10.65 -13.88
C ASN A 72 -7.48 -9.89 -13.18
N HIS A 73 -6.51 -9.42 -13.97
CA HIS A 73 -5.34 -8.67 -13.49
C HIS A 73 -5.71 -7.42 -12.68
N GLU A 74 -6.68 -6.63 -13.16
CA GLU A 74 -7.11 -5.39 -12.50
C GLU A 74 -7.74 -5.69 -11.14
N CYS A 75 -8.63 -6.69 -11.08
CA CYS A 75 -9.20 -7.12 -9.81
C CYS A 75 -8.10 -7.62 -8.83
N LYS A 76 -7.12 -8.39 -9.31
CA LYS A 76 -5.97 -8.83 -8.50
C LYS A 76 -5.18 -7.64 -7.93
N LEU A 77 -4.90 -6.62 -8.74
CA LEU A 77 -4.20 -5.41 -8.28
C LEU A 77 -4.99 -4.66 -7.21
N TRP A 78 -6.30 -4.48 -7.42
CA TRP A 78 -7.17 -3.82 -6.44
C TRP A 78 -7.27 -4.58 -5.12
N LEU A 79 -7.36 -5.92 -5.18
CA LEU A 79 -7.31 -6.78 -4.00
C LEU A 79 -5.94 -6.71 -3.29
N SER A 80 -4.85 -6.59 -4.03
CA SER A 80 -3.49 -6.44 -3.47
C SER A 80 -3.32 -5.12 -2.70
N TRP A 81 -3.84 -4.00 -3.22
CA TRP A 81 -3.80 -2.74 -2.46
C TRP A 81 -4.67 -2.80 -1.21
N ARG A 82 -5.85 -3.42 -1.30
CA ARG A 82 -6.68 -3.70 -0.13
C ARG A 82 -5.90 -4.50 0.91
N ALA A 83 -5.30 -5.61 0.50
CA ALA A 83 -4.52 -6.48 1.38
C ALA A 83 -3.36 -5.72 2.04
N THR A 84 -2.68 -4.85 1.31
CA THR A 84 -1.60 -4.01 1.85
C THR A 84 -2.10 -3.08 2.96
N CYS A 85 -3.20 -2.36 2.71
CA CYS A 85 -3.81 -1.49 3.72
C CYS A 85 -4.29 -2.28 4.94
N PHE A 86 -4.95 -3.42 4.72
CA PHE A 86 -5.48 -4.27 5.79
C PHE A 86 -4.36 -4.86 6.64
N ALA A 87 -3.31 -5.39 6.01
CA ALA A 87 -2.16 -5.94 6.72
C ALA A 87 -1.48 -4.89 7.61
N TYR A 88 -1.36 -3.65 7.12
CA TYR A 88 -0.82 -2.56 7.93
C TYR A 88 -1.73 -2.23 9.12
N ALA A 89 -3.05 -2.17 8.91
CA ALA A 89 -3.99 -1.96 10.00
C ALA A 89 -3.88 -3.07 11.07
N MET A 90 -3.82 -4.33 10.64
CA MET A 90 -3.71 -5.50 11.51
C MET A 90 -2.41 -5.55 12.32
N VAL A 91 -1.28 -5.21 11.70
CA VAL A 91 0.05 -5.36 12.31
C VAL A 91 0.48 -4.10 13.06
N LYS A 92 -0.05 -2.92 12.70
CA LYS A 92 0.38 -1.64 13.27
C LYS A 92 -0.75 -0.89 13.97
N LEU A 93 -1.84 -0.57 13.27
CA LEU A 93 -2.86 0.34 13.82
C LEU A 93 -3.63 -0.29 14.99
N ILE A 94 -4.13 -1.53 14.82
CA ILE A 94 -4.91 -2.22 15.86
C ILE A 94 -4.07 -2.45 17.13
N PRO A 95 -2.86 -3.04 17.06
CA PRO A 95 -2.05 -3.27 18.27
C PRO A 95 -1.61 -1.99 18.98
N GLN A 96 -1.56 -0.86 18.27
CA GLN A 96 -1.22 0.46 18.84
C GLN A 96 -2.44 1.20 19.41
N GLY A 97 -3.62 0.60 19.39
CA GLY A 97 -4.86 1.24 19.86
C GLY A 97 -5.30 2.42 18.98
N LYS A 98 -4.85 2.47 17.73
CA LYS A 98 -5.25 3.51 16.76
C LYS A 98 -6.62 3.25 16.14
N CYS A 99 -7.10 2.01 16.26
CA CYS A 99 -8.46 1.62 15.89
C CYS A 99 -9.31 1.43 17.16
N ASN A 100 -10.58 1.83 17.13
CA ASN A 100 -11.52 1.70 18.27
C ASN A 100 -12.05 0.26 18.47
N PHE A 101 -11.22 -0.75 18.23
CA PHE A 101 -11.53 -2.17 18.39
C PHE A 101 -10.24 -2.97 18.52
N THR A 102 -10.36 -4.17 19.09
CA THR A 102 -9.24 -5.10 19.32
C THR A 102 -9.16 -6.17 18.22
N SER A 103 -8.05 -6.92 18.16
CA SER A 103 -7.84 -7.95 17.14
C SER A 103 -8.90 -9.06 17.15
N ASP A 104 -9.46 -9.39 18.31
CA ASP A 104 -10.55 -10.38 18.47
C ASP A 104 -11.91 -9.87 17.97
N GLN A 105 -12.11 -8.56 17.91
CA GLN A 105 -13.32 -7.92 17.39
C GLN A 105 -13.23 -7.60 15.89
N MET A 106 -12.08 -7.86 15.28
CA MET A 106 -11.76 -7.39 13.93
C MET A 106 -12.72 -7.95 12.87
N THR A 107 -13.36 -7.03 12.14
CA THR A 107 -14.08 -7.31 10.90
C THR A 107 -13.56 -6.46 9.76
N SER A 108 -13.83 -6.84 8.52
CA SER A 108 -13.44 -6.06 7.34
C SER A 108 -14.04 -4.66 7.34
N GLU A 109 -15.27 -4.52 7.81
CA GLU A 109 -15.98 -3.26 7.96
C GLU A 109 -15.30 -2.36 9.00
N LEU A 110 -14.89 -2.93 10.14
CA LEU A 110 -14.19 -2.19 11.18
C LEU A 110 -12.80 -1.73 10.72
N VAL A 111 -12.05 -2.58 10.00
CA VAL A 111 -10.77 -2.20 9.41
C VAL A 111 -10.94 -1.08 8.37
N LEU A 112 -11.95 -1.19 7.51
CA LEU A 112 -12.31 -0.12 6.55
C LEU A 112 -12.62 1.21 7.26
N GLN A 113 -13.38 1.18 8.35
CA GLN A 113 -13.67 2.37 9.14
C GLN A 113 -12.40 2.96 9.75
N CYS A 114 -11.54 2.13 10.35
CA CYS A 114 -10.26 2.58 10.90
C CYS A 114 -9.39 3.26 9.83
N LEU A 115 -9.26 2.65 8.65
CA LEU A 115 -8.48 3.22 7.54
C LEU A 115 -9.03 4.59 7.09
N ARG A 116 -10.36 4.78 7.05
CA ARG A 116 -10.98 6.06 6.66
C ARG A 116 -10.70 7.20 7.64
N VAL A 117 -10.50 6.88 8.93
CA VAL A 117 -10.22 7.87 9.98
C VAL A 117 -8.74 7.96 10.36
N THR A 118 -7.87 7.16 9.73
CA THR A 118 -6.42 7.25 9.87
C THR A 118 -5.87 8.37 8.98
N ASP A 119 -4.91 9.16 9.44
CA ASP A 119 -4.23 10.13 8.55
C ASP A 119 -3.42 9.40 7.48
N ALA A 120 -3.47 9.86 6.23
CA ALA A 120 -2.72 9.26 5.13
C ALA A 120 -1.20 9.21 5.37
N LYS A 121 -0.66 10.14 6.19
CA LYS A 121 0.76 10.19 6.59
C LYS A 121 1.14 9.08 7.58
N GLU A 122 0.18 8.53 8.32
CA GLU A 122 0.39 7.39 9.23
C GLU A 122 0.40 6.04 8.50
N LEU A 123 0.02 6.03 7.22
CA LEU A 123 -0.06 4.84 6.38
C LEU A 123 1.16 4.71 5.46
N PRO A 124 1.59 3.47 5.14
CA PRO A 124 2.67 3.26 4.18
C PRO A 124 2.25 3.77 2.80
N THR A 125 3.19 4.29 2.01
CA THR A 125 2.93 4.83 0.66
C THR A 125 2.20 3.83 -0.24
N ALA A 126 2.52 2.53 -0.11
CA ALA A 126 1.85 1.46 -0.85
C ALA A 126 0.34 1.35 -0.56
N CYS A 127 -0.11 1.80 0.62
CA CYS A 127 -1.52 1.95 0.95
C CYS A 127 -2.02 3.35 0.60
N SER A 128 -1.44 4.42 1.17
CA SER A 128 -1.99 5.78 1.07
C SER A 128 -2.01 6.36 -0.35
N ALA A 129 -1.06 5.97 -1.21
CA ALA A 129 -1.04 6.40 -2.61
C ALA A 129 -1.90 5.50 -3.53
N SER A 130 -2.41 4.37 -3.02
CA SER A 130 -3.13 3.38 -3.84
C SER A 130 -4.50 3.88 -4.32
N PRO A 131 -4.96 3.44 -5.50
CA PRO A 131 -6.32 3.68 -5.95
C PRO A 131 -7.38 3.13 -4.98
N TYR A 132 -7.09 2.01 -4.31
CA TYR A 132 -7.98 1.45 -3.30
C TYR A 132 -8.20 2.43 -2.14
N PHE A 133 -7.14 2.96 -1.54
CA PHE A 133 -7.26 3.92 -0.43
C PHE A 133 -7.99 5.19 -0.86
N LYS A 134 -7.66 5.73 -2.04
CA LYS A 134 -8.38 6.88 -2.61
C LYS A 134 -9.88 6.59 -2.76
N SER A 135 -10.26 5.41 -3.25
CA SER A 135 -11.67 5.02 -3.44
C SER A 135 -12.46 4.99 -2.12
N ILE A 136 -11.86 4.52 -1.02
CA ILE A 136 -12.56 4.44 0.27
C ILE A 136 -12.65 5.80 0.96
N MET A 137 -11.79 6.75 0.58
CA MET A 137 -11.78 8.14 1.09
C MET A 137 -12.78 9.04 0.37
N LEU A 138 -13.16 8.76 -0.89
CA LEU A 138 -14.16 9.55 -1.64
C LEU A 138 -15.50 9.70 -0.89
N HIS A 139 -15.84 8.72 -0.05
CA HIS A 139 -17.05 8.71 0.75
C HIS A 139 -16.76 8.67 2.26
N ALA A 140 -15.54 9.01 2.68
CA ALA A 140 -15.23 9.10 4.10
C ALA A 140 -15.97 10.30 4.73
N PRO A 141 -16.44 10.18 5.99
CA PRO A 141 -16.92 11.33 6.74
C PRO A 141 -15.86 12.44 6.70
N ARG A 142 -16.26 13.68 6.38
CA ARG A 142 -15.35 14.81 6.48
C ARG A 142 -14.87 14.90 7.93
N ARG A 143 -13.56 14.91 8.14
CA ARG A 143 -13.02 15.35 9.43
C ARG A 143 -13.40 16.82 9.55
N MET A 144 -14.30 17.16 10.47
CA MET A 144 -14.43 18.54 10.90
C MET A 144 -13.11 18.88 11.56
N ASP A 145 -12.44 19.92 11.08
CA ASP A 145 -11.25 20.45 11.71
C ASP A 145 -11.62 20.81 13.15
N SER A 146 -11.22 19.98 14.12
CA SER A 146 -11.23 20.37 15.52
C SER A 146 -10.00 21.25 15.79
N ASP A 147 -9.82 22.29 14.97
CA ASP A 147 -8.97 23.44 15.26
C ASP A 147 -9.89 24.53 15.79
N GLY A 148 -10.42 24.25 16.97
CA GLY A 148 -11.06 25.22 17.84
C GLY A 148 -10.29 25.24 19.15
N THR A 149 -9.09 25.79 19.12
CA THR A 149 -8.48 26.42 20.30
C THR A 149 -9.49 27.36 20.94
N ALA A 150 -9.97 26.97 22.13
CA ALA A 150 -10.35 27.85 23.22
C ALA A 150 -9.72 27.17 24.44
N ASP A 151 -8.61 27.61 25.05
CA ASP A 151 -8.15 28.97 25.36
C ASP A 151 -9.28 29.92 25.74
N LEU A 152 -9.98 29.58 26.83
CA LEU A 152 -10.03 30.34 28.09
C LEU A 152 -10.90 29.62 29.13
#